data_AF-A0A420CJ59-F1
#
_entry.id   AF-A0A420CJ59-F1
#
_cell.length_a   1.000
_cell.length_b   1.000
_cell.length_c   1.000
_cell.angle_alpha   90.00
_cell.angle_beta   90.00
_cell.angle_gamma   90.00
#
_symmetry.space_group_name_H-M   'P 1'
#
loop_
_entity.id
_entity.type
_entity.pdbx_description
1 polymer ?
#
loop_
_entity_poly.entity_id
_entity_poly.type
_entity_poly.pdbx_seq_one_letter_code
_entity_poly.pdbx_strand_id
1 'polypeptide(L)'
;MFDWVPLESYSNLYYYILLVVMIFVIVNAFSFDVRDQKSISIISIVGWFVTIFIMFYMGFRPINGVFIDMMVYANSFYKFQRGATVKIEKDYVFNYFMKWCSTFMSAKNFFFFLATLYIVPCIIFSKKYFRQYWFFAVLMFLSSFSFWAYGVNGMRNGLATALFILGLCFYQKKYLIYPIFLLAYFMHASMIIPTFAFFVSGFYKNPKIYIFIWILAIPMSLLGGDVWMSFFSNLGIAEDRATGYLVDNVKNMSKFSSTGFRWDFVLYSVTAIFAGYYFIYKKKIVDDFYVHLFGIYCIANAFWILVISAAFSNRFAYLSWFLMPVIFAYPMFRYKIWNDQYKVFGIILFMYFMFTFLMNVKF
;
A
#
# COMPACT_ATOMS: atom_id res chain seq x y z
N MET A 1 -5.25 -21.59 13.03
CA MET A 1 -6.67 -21.46 12.58
C MET A 1 -6.81 -21.82 11.11
N PHE A 2 -5.91 -21.35 10.25
CA PHE A 2 -5.91 -21.69 8.82
C PHE A 2 -4.78 -22.65 8.44
N ASP A 3 -4.30 -23.46 9.39
CA ASP A 3 -3.18 -24.39 9.19
C ASP A 3 -3.54 -25.55 8.23
N TRP A 4 -4.83 -25.72 7.91
CA TRP A 4 -5.34 -26.68 6.93
C TRP A 4 -5.24 -26.20 5.48
N VAL A 5 -4.98 -24.91 5.23
CA VAL A 5 -4.77 -24.38 3.87
C VAL A 5 -3.33 -24.67 3.44
N PRO A 6 -3.09 -25.36 2.32
CA PRO A 6 -1.74 -25.58 1.81
C PRO A 6 -0.97 -24.27 1.63
N LEU A 7 0.28 -24.23 2.09
CA LEU A 7 1.10 -23.01 2.09
C LEU A 7 1.32 -22.43 0.69
N GLU A 8 1.49 -23.30 -0.30
CA GLU A 8 1.70 -22.92 -1.70
C GLU A 8 0.47 -22.21 -2.28
N SER A 9 -0.73 -22.60 -1.85
CA SER A 9 -2.01 -22.05 -2.30
C SER A 9 -2.51 -20.90 -1.43
N TYR A 10 -1.83 -20.59 -0.31
CA TYR A 10 -2.31 -19.63 0.68
C TYR A 10 -2.48 -18.22 0.10
N SER A 11 -1.49 -17.74 -0.64
CA SER A 11 -1.59 -16.43 -1.30
C SER A 11 -2.61 -16.44 -2.46
N ASN A 12 -2.71 -17.54 -3.20
CA ASN A 12 -3.69 -17.67 -4.29
C ASN A 12 -5.12 -17.66 -3.79
N LEU A 13 -5.40 -18.34 -2.67
CA LEU A 13 -6.73 -18.36 -2.05
C LEU A 13 -7.20 -16.95 -1.69
N TYR A 14 -6.31 -16.09 -1.18
CA TYR A 14 -6.63 -14.68 -0.94
C TYR A 14 -7.12 -13.98 -2.23
N TYR A 15 -6.42 -14.15 -3.35
CA TYR A 15 -6.80 -13.54 -4.63
C TYR A 15 -8.10 -14.12 -5.19
N TYR A 16 -8.34 -15.43 -5.08
CA TYR A 16 -9.62 -16.02 -5.49
C TYR A 16 -10.80 -15.54 -4.64
N ILE A 17 -10.62 -15.39 -3.32
CA ILE A 17 -11.65 -14.82 -2.44
C ILE A 17 -11.98 -13.39 -2.87
N LEU A 18 -10.96 -12.56 -3.14
CA LEU A 18 -11.18 -11.21 -3.66
C LEU A 18 -11.87 -11.24 -5.03
N LEU A 19 -11.54 -12.17 -5.92
CA LEU A 19 -12.19 -12.30 -7.22
C LEU A 19 -13.70 -12.55 -7.07
N VAL A 20 -14.11 -13.45 -6.18
CA VAL A 20 -15.53 -13.70 -5.91
C VAL A 20 -16.23 -12.44 -5.39
N VAL A 21 -15.60 -11.72 -4.46
CA VAL A 21 -16.13 -10.45 -3.95
C VAL A 21 -16.23 -9.39 -5.05
N MET A 22 -15.25 -9.33 -5.95
CA MET A 22 -15.24 -8.38 -7.07
C MET A 22 -16.33 -8.68 -8.09
N ILE A 23 -16.56 -9.97 -8.41
CA ILE A 23 -17.67 -10.41 -9.26
C ILE A 23 -19.00 -10.03 -8.62
N PHE A 24 -19.17 -10.26 -7.32
CA PHE A 24 -20.36 -9.85 -6.60
C PHE A 24 -20.59 -8.33 -6.67
N VAL A 25 -19.53 -7.53 -6.43
CA VAL A 25 -19.61 -6.07 -6.45
C VAL A 25 -19.93 -5.55 -7.86
N ILE A 26 -19.29 -6.06 -8.91
CA ILE A 26 -19.58 -5.60 -10.27
C ILE A 26 -20.99 -6.00 -10.70
N VAL A 27 -21.45 -7.23 -10.44
CA VAL A 27 -22.83 -7.64 -10.73
C VAL A 27 -23.82 -6.70 -10.03
N ASN A 28 -23.60 -6.42 -8.74
CA ASN A 28 -24.43 -5.49 -8.01
C ASN A 28 -24.41 -4.06 -8.61
N ALA A 29 -23.24 -3.58 -9.03
CA ALA A 29 -23.09 -2.28 -9.69
C ALA A 29 -23.85 -2.16 -11.02
N PHE A 30 -24.07 -3.26 -11.72
CA PHE A 30 -24.88 -3.31 -12.94
C PHE A 30 -26.38 -3.46 -12.67
N SER A 31 -26.76 -4.07 -11.55
CA SER A 31 -28.16 -4.30 -11.18
C SER A 31 -28.82 -3.12 -10.46
N PHE A 32 -28.06 -2.28 -9.75
CA PHE A 32 -28.61 -1.24 -8.87
C PHE A 32 -28.04 0.17 -9.16
N ASP A 33 -28.70 1.21 -8.64
CA ASP A 33 -28.16 2.58 -8.60
C ASP A 33 -27.29 2.77 -7.34
N VAL A 34 -26.27 3.64 -7.42
CA VAL A 34 -25.35 3.93 -6.30
C VAL A 34 -26.04 4.60 -5.10
N ARG A 35 -27.30 5.00 -5.23
CA ARG A 35 -28.13 5.58 -4.16
C ARG A 35 -29.09 4.56 -3.54
N ASP A 36 -29.17 3.35 -4.08
CA ASP A 36 -30.04 2.31 -3.54
C ASP A 36 -29.58 1.89 -2.15
N GLN A 37 -30.35 2.27 -1.13
CA GLN A 37 -29.95 2.09 0.27
C GLN A 37 -29.88 0.61 0.67
N LYS A 38 -30.74 -0.23 0.10
CA LYS A 38 -30.75 -1.68 0.38
C LYS A 38 -29.48 -2.33 -0.13
N SER A 39 -29.10 -2.03 -1.37
CA SER A 39 -27.87 -2.50 -1.99
C SER A 39 -26.63 -2.02 -1.21
N ILE A 40 -26.55 -0.73 -0.87
CA ILE A 40 -25.44 -0.18 -0.08
C ILE A 40 -25.33 -0.84 1.29
N SER A 41 -26.47 -1.11 1.95
CA SER A 41 -26.51 -1.81 3.23
C SER A 41 -25.97 -3.24 3.11
N ILE A 42 -26.43 -4.00 2.11
CA ILE A 42 -25.94 -5.36 1.82
C ILE A 42 -24.42 -5.34 1.59
N ILE A 43 -23.93 -4.40 0.77
CA ILE A 43 -22.51 -4.24 0.48
C ILE A 43 -21.70 -3.87 1.72
N SER A 44 -22.26 -3.04 2.61
CA SER A 44 -21.61 -2.74 3.88
C SER A 44 -21.55 -3.95 4.81
N ILE A 45 -22.57 -4.80 4.84
CA ILE A 45 -22.59 -6.04 5.64
C ILE A 45 -21.56 -7.03 5.11
N VAL A 46 -21.58 -7.30 3.80
CA VAL A 46 -20.57 -8.10 3.10
C VAL A 46 -19.18 -7.53 3.36
N GLY A 47 -19.06 -6.20 3.34
CA GLY A 47 -17.80 -5.52 3.56
C GLY A 47 -17.19 -5.77 4.93
N TRP A 48 -18.00 -5.77 5.99
CA TRP A 48 -17.54 -6.13 7.32
C TRP A 48 -17.11 -7.59 7.38
N PHE A 49 -17.92 -8.50 6.83
CA PHE A 49 -17.58 -9.93 6.78
C PHE A 49 -16.25 -10.17 6.07
N VAL A 50 -16.08 -9.62 4.85
CA VAL A 50 -14.87 -9.76 4.05
C VAL A 50 -13.64 -9.17 4.76
N THR A 51 -13.77 -7.97 5.33
CA THR A 51 -12.64 -7.29 5.97
C THR A 51 -12.20 -8.00 7.25
N ILE A 52 -13.15 -8.46 8.06
CA ILE A 52 -12.86 -9.26 9.26
C ILE A 52 -12.24 -10.60 8.85
N PHE A 53 -12.84 -11.29 7.88
CA PHE A 53 -12.29 -12.55 7.37
C PHE A 53 -10.84 -12.38 6.91
N ILE A 54 -10.53 -11.36 6.11
CA ILE A 54 -9.18 -11.09 5.62
C ILE A 54 -8.22 -10.76 6.77
N MET A 55 -8.66 -10.01 7.78
CA MET A 55 -7.85 -9.72 8.96
C MET A 55 -7.47 -11.01 9.72
N PHE A 56 -8.44 -11.91 9.92
CA PHE A 56 -8.18 -13.22 10.51
C PHE A 56 -7.30 -14.09 9.61
N TYR A 57 -7.59 -14.14 8.31
CA TYR A 57 -6.85 -14.94 7.33
C TYR A 57 -5.38 -14.53 7.25
N MET A 58 -5.13 -13.23 7.06
CA MET A 58 -3.77 -12.68 7.04
C MET A 58 -3.08 -12.85 8.39
N GLY A 59 -3.78 -12.58 9.50
CA GLY A 59 -3.23 -12.55 10.85
C GLY A 59 -2.87 -13.92 11.42
N PHE A 60 -3.75 -14.91 11.23
CA PHE A 60 -3.60 -16.28 11.72
C PHE A 60 -3.02 -17.25 10.69
N ARG A 61 -2.34 -16.71 9.66
CA ARG A 61 -1.56 -17.53 8.73
C ARG A 61 -0.49 -18.36 9.48
N PRO A 62 -0.13 -19.54 8.96
CA PRO A 62 0.91 -20.35 9.59
C PRO A 62 2.26 -19.62 9.63
N ILE A 63 3.00 -19.76 10.73
CA ILE A 63 4.37 -19.25 10.83
C ILE A 63 5.26 -20.14 9.97
N ASN A 64 5.67 -19.65 8.80
CA ASN A 64 6.42 -20.44 7.83
C ASN A 64 7.37 -19.58 6.97
N GLY A 65 8.44 -20.19 6.46
CA GLY A 65 9.46 -19.57 5.61
C GLY A 65 8.97 -19.06 4.26
N VAL A 66 7.81 -19.50 3.76
CA VAL A 66 7.13 -18.88 2.60
C VAL A 66 6.86 -17.40 2.86
N PHE A 67 6.62 -17.02 4.13
CA PHE A 67 6.51 -15.65 4.58
C PHE A 67 7.84 -15.20 5.23
N ILE A 68 8.87 -14.96 4.41
CA ILE A 68 10.27 -14.75 4.84
C ILE A 68 10.42 -13.82 6.06
N ASP A 69 9.86 -12.61 6.00
CA ASP A 69 9.95 -11.64 7.10
C ASP A 69 9.21 -12.11 8.37
N MET A 70 8.13 -12.89 8.23
CA MET A 70 7.40 -13.47 9.35
C MET A 70 8.28 -14.39 10.18
N MET A 71 9.12 -15.21 9.56
CA MET A 71 10.07 -16.06 10.28
C MET A 71 11.09 -15.23 11.05
N VAL A 72 11.61 -14.16 10.44
CA VAL A 72 12.58 -13.26 11.10
C VAL A 72 11.96 -12.61 12.34
N TYR A 73 10.74 -12.10 12.22
CA TYR A 73 10.06 -11.46 13.35
C TYR A 73 9.58 -12.48 14.39
N ALA A 74 9.13 -13.69 13.99
CA ALA A 74 8.78 -14.75 14.93
C ALA A 74 9.99 -15.19 15.76
N ASN A 75 11.15 -15.39 15.12
CA ASN A 75 12.39 -15.72 15.81
C ASN A 75 12.82 -14.62 16.79
N SER A 76 12.70 -13.35 16.38
CA SER A 76 12.99 -12.20 17.25
C SER A 76 12.01 -12.12 18.43
N PHE A 77 10.73 -12.36 18.18
CA PHE A 77 9.68 -12.42 19.19
C PHE A 77 9.98 -13.50 20.24
N TYR A 78 10.32 -14.72 19.81
CA TYR A 78 10.68 -15.81 20.74
C TYR A 78 11.96 -15.51 21.53
N LYS A 79 12.93 -14.80 20.95
CA LYS A 79 14.10 -14.33 21.69
C LYS A 79 13.71 -13.37 22.80
N PHE A 80 12.83 -12.41 22.54
CA PHE A 80 12.33 -11.50 23.57
C PHE A 80 11.56 -12.23 24.67
N GLN A 81 10.72 -13.21 24.33
CA GLN A 81 9.99 -14.02 25.31
C GLN A 81 10.92 -14.78 26.27
N ARG A 82 12.08 -15.22 25.78
CA ARG A 82 13.10 -15.91 26.59
C ARG A 82 14.00 -14.95 27.37
N GLY A 83 13.72 -13.65 27.37
CA GLY A 83 14.51 -12.65 28.07
C GLY A 83 15.84 -12.28 27.39
N ALA A 84 16.05 -12.65 26.13
CA ALA A 84 17.29 -12.32 25.43
C ALA A 84 17.41 -10.80 25.20
N THR A 85 18.61 -10.26 25.41
CA THR A 85 18.95 -8.88 25.07
C THR A 85 19.22 -8.77 23.57
N VAL A 86 18.20 -8.38 22.81
CA VAL A 86 18.36 -8.06 21.39
C VAL A 86 18.73 -6.59 21.25
N LYS A 87 19.86 -6.29 20.62
CA LYS A 87 20.28 -4.92 20.31
C LYS A 87 19.33 -4.32 19.27
N ILE A 88 18.65 -3.23 19.62
CA ILE A 88 17.73 -2.51 18.73
C ILE A 88 18.49 -1.33 18.12
N GLU A 89 18.81 -1.43 16.83
CA GLU A 89 19.61 -0.43 16.12
C GLU A 89 18.77 0.44 15.17
N LYS A 90 17.58 -0.02 14.78
CA LYS A 90 16.70 0.67 13.83
C LYS A 90 15.24 0.26 13.99
N ASP A 91 14.36 0.93 13.24
CA ASP A 91 12.90 0.72 13.27
C ASP A 91 12.40 0.64 14.73
N TYR A 92 12.81 1.63 15.53
CA TYR A 92 12.73 1.60 17.00
C TYR A 92 11.32 1.30 17.48
N VAL A 93 10.31 1.99 16.95
CA VAL A 93 8.92 1.79 17.38
C VAL A 93 8.48 0.35 17.11
N PHE A 94 8.80 -0.21 15.95
CA PHE A 94 8.43 -1.59 15.63
C PHE A 94 9.11 -2.62 16.55
N ASN A 95 10.41 -2.48 16.79
CA ASN A 95 11.15 -3.45 17.61
C ASN A 95 10.79 -3.36 19.10
N TYR A 96 10.62 -2.16 19.65
CA TYR A 96 10.14 -2.00 21.03
C TYR A 96 8.69 -2.46 21.19
N PHE A 97 7.84 -2.20 20.19
CA PHE A 97 6.48 -2.70 20.16
C PHE A 97 6.44 -4.24 20.15
N MET A 98 7.27 -4.89 19.33
CA MET A 98 7.41 -6.35 19.33
C MET A 98 7.86 -6.88 20.69
N LYS A 99 8.88 -6.26 21.30
CA LYS A 99 9.34 -6.61 22.65
C LYS A 99 8.22 -6.49 23.67
N TRP A 100 7.47 -5.39 23.65
CA TRP A 100 6.33 -5.18 24.54
C TRP A 100 5.24 -6.25 24.34
N CYS A 101 4.84 -6.54 23.11
CA CYS A 101 3.87 -7.61 22.83
C CYS A 101 4.36 -8.98 23.33
N SER A 102 5.65 -9.27 23.23
CA SER A 102 6.21 -10.56 23.64
C SER A 102 5.98 -10.88 25.12
N THR A 103 5.76 -9.87 25.97
CA THR A 103 5.58 -10.09 27.41
C THR A 103 4.21 -10.64 27.78
N PHE A 104 3.21 -10.57 26.88
CA PHE A 104 1.83 -10.94 27.22
C PHE A 104 1.03 -11.66 26.12
N MET A 105 1.56 -11.80 24.90
CA MET A 105 0.87 -12.54 23.84
C MET A 105 1.78 -13.55 23.13
N SER A 106 1.18 -14.51 22.43
CA SER A 106 1.91 -15.45 21.58
C SER A 106 2.32 -14.79 20.24
N ALA A 107 3.31 -15.38 19.56
CA ALA A 107 3.72 -14.92 18.22
C ALA A 107 2.55 -14.93 17.21
N LYS A 108 1.65 -15.94 17.29
CA LYS A 108 0.45 -16.00 16.44
C LYS A 108 -0.48 -14.81 16.69
N ASN A 109 -0.74 -14.47 17.96
CA ASN A 109 -1.57 -13.32 18.31
C ASN A 109 -0.90 -12.00 17.93
N PHE A 110 0.43 -11.92 18.00
CA PHE A 110 1.19 -10.76 17.53
C PHE A 110 0.99 -10.52 16.04
N PHE A 111 1.08 -11.55 15.18
CA PHE A 111 0.83 -11.38 13.74
C PHE A 111 -0.62 -11.01 13.42
N PHE A 112 -1.59 -11.55 14.17
CA PHE A 112 -2.97 -11.07 14.07
C PHE A 112 -3.09 -9.59 14.44
N PHE A 113 -2.44 -9.16 15.51
CA PHE A 113 -2.45 -7.76 15.90
C PHE A 113 -1.78 -6.85 14.86
N LEU A 114 -0.69 -7.29 14.22
CA LEU A 114 -0.11 -6.57 13.08
C LEU A 114 -1.08 -6.46 11.90
N ALA A 115 -1.78 -7.55 11.54
CA ALA A 115 -2.78 -7.51 10.48
C ALA A 115 -3.93 -6.53 10.80
N THR A 116 -4.36 -6.48 12.07
CA THR A 116 -5.33 -5.50 12.56
C THR A 116 -4.82 -4.07 12.39
N LEU A 117 -3.60 -3.77 12.84
CA LEU A 117 -2.99 -2.45 12.71
C LEU A 117 -2.72 -2.03 11.26
N TYR A 118 -2.60 -2.99 10.35
CA TYR A 118 -2.45 -2.72 8.93
C TYR A 118 -3.80 -2.40 8.24
N ILE A 119 -4.86 -3.14 8.56
CA ILE A 119 -6.17 -3.02 7.89
C ILE A 119 -7.04 -1.91 8.50
N VAL A 120 -7.05 -1.76 9.83
CA VAL A 120 -7.96 -0.83 10.54
C VAL A 120 -7.79 0.62 10.09
N PRO A 121 -6.57 1.17 9.91
CA PRO A 121 -6.39 2.51 9.35
C PRO A 121 -7.08 2.72 8.00
N CYS A 122 -7.05 1.71 7.12
CA CYS A 122 -7.72 1.77 5.82
C CYS A 122 -9.25 1.85 5.99
N ILE A 123 -9.82 1.14 6.97
CA ILE A 123 -11.25 1.22 7.32
C ILE A 123 -11.60 2.61 7.86
N ILE A 124 -10.80 3.13 8.80
CA ILE A 124 -11.02 4.45 9.42
C ILE A 124 -11.00 5.54 8.35
N PHE A 125 -9.99 5.52 7.48
CA PHE A 125 -9.89 6.44 6.35
C PHE A 125 -11.12 6.35 5.44
N SER A 126 -11.50 5.13 5.07
CA SER A 126 -12.62 4.90 4.15
C SER A 126 -13.96 5.34 4.74
N LYS A 127 -14.22 5.06 6.01
CA LYS A 127 -15.43 5.51 6.73
C LYS A 127 -15.46 7.03 6.84
N LYS A 128 -14.32 7.66 7.14
CA LYS A 128 -14.23 9.12 7.30
C LYS A 128 -14.58 9.85 6.00
N TYR A 129 -13.97 9.46 4.89
CA TYR A 129 -14.12 10.19 3.64
C TYR A 129 -15.33 9.73 2.81
N PHE A 130 -15.67 8.44 2.83
CA PHE A 130 -16.65 7.84 1.92
C PHE A 130 -17.95 7.36 2.58
N ARG A 131 -18.04 7.39 3.92
CA ARG A 131 -19.25 7.11 4.71
C ARG A 131 -19.89 5.76 4.35
N GLN A 132 -21.06 5.77 3.71
CA GLN A 132 -21.80 4.56 3.32
C GLN A 132 -21.08 3.77 2.20
N TYR A 133 -20.22 4.42 1.43
CA TYR A 133 -19.43 3.81 0.35
C TYR A 133 -18.06 3.28 0.82
N TRP A 134 -17.82 3.24 2.14
CA TRP A 134 -16.52 2.87 2.72
C TRP A 134 -15.97 1.53 2.20
N PHE A 135 -16.84 0.54 1.97
CA PHE A 135 -16.36 -0.79 1.63
C PHE A 135 -15.72 -0.81 0.24
N PHE A 136 -16.20 -0.03 -0.73
CA PHE A 136 -15.56 0.04 -2.04
C PHE A 136 -14.11 0.54 -1.95
N ALA A 137 -13.87 1.55 -1.11
CA ALA A 137 -12.51 2.05 -0.89
C ALA A 137 -11.64 1.05 -0.12
N VAL A 138 -12.16 0.40 0.92
CA VAL A 138 -11.45 -0.70 1.61
C VAL A 138 -11.12 -1.81 0.62
N LEU A 139 -12.06 -2.18 -0.25
CA LEU A 139 -11.86 -3.20 -1.26
C LEU A 139 -10.78 -2.78 -2.27
N MET A 140 -10.66 -1.51 -2.65
CA MET A 140 -9.52 -1.00 -3.42
C MET A 140 -8.18 -1.18 -2.69
N PHE A 141 -8.13 -0.89 -1.38
CA PHE A 141 -6.93 -1.17 -0.59
C PHE A 141 -6.58 -2.66 -0.60
N LEU A 142 -7.53 -3.52 -0.24
CA LEU A 142 -7.31 -4.97 -0.18
C LEU A 142 -6.93 -5.55 -1.56
N SER A 143 -7.49 -5.02 -2.65
CA SER A 143 -7.18 -5.47 -4.01
C SER A 143 -5.94 -4.86 -4.64
N SER A 144 -5.25 -3.96 -3.95
CA SER A 144 -4.02 -3.33 -4.47
C SER A 144 -2.92 -4.36 -4.66
N PHE A 145 -2.14 -4.22 -5.73
CA PHE A 145 -1.13 -5.20 -6.14
C PHE A 145 -0.16 -5.60 -5.02
N SER A 146 0.20 -4.63 -4.18
CA SER A 146 1.14 -4.84 -3.08
C SER A 146 0.47 -5.17 -1.74
N PHE A 147 -0.85 -5.04 -1.58
CA PHE A 147 -1.47 -5.06 -0.25
C PHE A 147 -1.16 -6.35 0.53
N TRP A 148 -1.36 -7.50 -0.11
CA TRP A 148 -1.06 -8.82 0.48
C TRP A 148 0.41 -8.97 0.83
N ALA A 149 1.30 -8.69 -0.13
CA ALA A 149 2.75 -8.85 0.04
C ALA A 149 3.28 -8.04 1.23
N TYR A 150 2.77 -6.84 1.47
CA TYR A 150 3.16 -6.00 2.60
C TYR A 150 2.43 -6.35 3.90
N GLY A 151 1.33 -7.09 3.84
CA GLY A 151 0.69 -7.69 5.01
C GLY A 151 1.42 -8.93 5.55
N VAL A 152 2.15 -9.66 4.69
CA VAL A 152 2.78 -10.95 5.08
C VAL A 152 4.31 -10.98 5.03
N ASN A 153 4.93 -10.21 4.13
CA ASN A 153 6.38 -10.11 3.95
C ASN A 153 6.89 -8.69 4.23
N GLY A 154 6.36 -7.64 3.60
CA GLY A 154 6.79 -6.25 3.84
C GLY A 154 6.25 -5.61 5.12
N MET A 155 6.01 -6.36 6.21
CA MET A 155 5.14 -5.97 7.32
C MET A 155 5.45 -4.62 7.96
N ARG A 156 6.73 -4.30 8.21
CA ARG A 156 7.11 -3.01 8.79
C ARG A 156 6.72 -1.84 7.89
N ASN A 157 7.00 -1.97 6.59
CA ASN A 157 6.65 -0.97 5.59
C ASN A 157 5.11 -0.86 5.46
N GLY A 158 4.42 -1.99 5.40
CA GLY A 158 2.95 -2.02 5.37
C GLY A 158 2.32 -1.30 6.57
N LEU A 159 2.76 -1.60 7.79
CA LEU A 159 2.29 -0.91 8.99
C LEU A 159 2.59 0.59 8.98
N ALA A 160 3.79 0.97 8.53
CA ALA A 160 4.19 2.36 8.44
C ALA A 160 3.31 3.14 7.43
N THR A 161 2.99 2.54 6.28
CA THR A 161 2.03 3.15 5.33
C THR A 161 0.61 3.20 5.86
N ALA A 162 0.16 2.20 6.63
CA ALA A 162 -1.17 2.23 7.25
C ALA A 162 -1.27 3.37 8.29
N LEU A 163 -0.21 3.61 9.08
CA LEU A 163 -0.12 4.79 9.93
C LEU A 163 -0.13 6.10 9.14
N PHE A 164 0.52 6.15 7.98
CA PHE A 164 0.45 7.33 7.10
C PHE A 164 -0.99 7.58 6.61
N ILE A 165 -1.70 6.53 6.17
CA ILE A 165 -3.13 6.62 5.82
C ILE A 165 -3.97 7.11 7.02
N LEU A 166 -3.69 6.64 8.23
CA LEU A 166 -4.34 7.14 9.45
C LEU A 166 -4.05 8.63 9.66
N GLY A 167 -2.80 9.06 9.48
CA GLY A 167 -2.40 10.47 9.59
C GLY A 167 -3.17 11.37 8.63
N LEU A 168 -3.40 10.92 7.39
CA LEU A 168 -4.21 11.65 6.40
C LEU A 168 -5.67 11.84 6.82
N CYS A 169 -6.19 11.05 7.76
CA CYS A 169 -7.50 11.32 8.35
C CYS A 169 -7.50 12.66 9.12
N PHE A 170 -6.36 13.13 9.61
CA PHE A 170 -6.27 14.35 10.40
C PHE A 170 -5.81 15.56 9.57
N TYR A 171 -6.07 15.57 8.26
CA TYR A 171 -5.61 16.62 7.33
C TYR A 171 -5.86 18.06 7.82
N GLN A 172 -7.02 18.30 8.44
CA GLN A 172 -7.38 19.62 8.99
C GLN A 172 -6.69 19.95 10.32
N LYS A 173 -6.14 18.95 11.01
CA LYS A 173 -5.48 19.05 12.32
C LYS A 173 -4.02 18.67 12.19
N LYS A 174 -3.22 19.52 11.54
CA LYS A 174 -1.81 19.25 11.19
C LYS A 174 -0.95 18.79 12.39
N TYR A 175 -1.23 19.33 13.58
CA TYR A 175 -0.55 18.93 14.83
C TYR A 175 -0.74 17.44 15.20
N LEU A 176 -1.77 16.76 14.70
CA LEU A 176 -1.96 15.31 14.85
C LEU A 176 -1.25 14.52 13.74
N ILE A 177 -1.05 15.11 12.56
CA ILE A 177 -0.41 14.43 11.42
C ILE A 177 1.08 14.19 11.71
N TYR A 178 1.78 15.22 12.17
CA TYR A 178 3.23 15.18 12.38
C TYR A 178 3.69 14.06 13.35
N PRO A 179 3.11 13.89 14.54
CA PRO A 179 3.49 12.78 15.41
C PRO A 179 3.15 11.41 14.80
N ILE A 180 2.04 11.28 14.06
CA ILE A 180 1.69 10.02 13.39
C ILE A 180 2.69 9.69 12.27
N PHE A 181 3.12 10.67 11.50
CA PHE A 181 4.14 10.48 10.46
C PHE A 181 5.51 10.18 11.06
N LEU A 182 5.85 10.78 12.20
CA LEU A 182 7.05 10.44 12.95
C LEU A 182 7.01 8.99 13.46
N LEU A 183 5.86 8.55 13.99
CA LEU A 183 5.65 7.14 14.35
C LEU A 183 5.77 6.22 13.13
N ALA A 184 5.21 6.61 11.98
CA ALA A 184 5.36 5.85 10.73
C ALA A 184 6.84 5.73 10.32
N TYR A 185 7.62 6.81 10.39
CA TYR A 185 9.07 6.79 10.13
C TYR A 185 9.81 5.85 11.08
N PHE A 186 9.52 5.86 12.38
CA PHE A 186 10.16 4.94 13.32
C PHE A 186 9.61 3.51 13.28
N MET A 187 8.47 3.27 12.64
CA MET A 187 8.03 1.93 12.26
C MET A 187 8.80 1.43 11.05
N HIS A 188 9.05 2.30 10.07
CA HIS A 188 9.94 2.03 8.96
C HIS A 188 10.49 3.31 8.29
N ALA A 189 11.82 3.43 8.24
CA ALA A 189 12.50 4.68 7.85
C ALA A 189 12.17 5.16 6.41
N SER A 190 11.82 4.25 5.50
CA SER A 190 11.49 4.60 4.11
C SER A 190 10.25 5.49 3.97
N MET A 191 9.43 5.62 5.01
CA MET A 191 8.34 6.59 5.07
C MET A 191 8.79 8.05 4.97
N ILE A 192 10.10 8.32 5.10
CA ILE A 192 10.65 9.65 4.82
C ILE A 192 10.29 10.15 3.42
N ILE A 193 10.19 9.27 2.42
CA ILE A 193 9.86 9.62 1.03
C ILE A 193 8.43 10.17 0.91
N PRO A 194 7.36 9.41 1.26
CA PRO A 194 6.00 9.94 1.20
C PRO A 194 5.77 11.10 2.19
N THR A 195 6.47 11.13 3.32
CA THR A 195 6.41 12.27 4.25
C THR A 195 7.03 13.54 3.65
N PHE A 196 8.19 13.44 3.00
CA PHE A 196 8.80 14.55 2.27
C PHE A 196 7.89 15.03 1.13
N ALA A 197 7.33 14.08 0.37
CA ALA A 197 6.39 14.38 -0.70
C ALA A 197 5.15 15.14 -0.18
N PHE A 198 4.63 14.79 1.01
CA PHE A 198 3.57 15.54 1.71
C PHE A 198 3.97 16.99 2.01
N PHE A 199 5.18 17.23 2.52
CA PHE A 199 5.59 18.61 2.76
C PHE A 199 5.73 19.40 1.45
N VAL A 200 6.45 18.87 0.46
CA VAL A 200 6.70 19.56 -0.81
C VAL A 200 5.40 19.88 -1.55
N SER A 201 4.51 18.88 -1.69
CA SER A 201 3.23 19.10 -2.38
C SER A 201 2.27 19.98 -1.59
N GLY A 202 2.36 19.99 -0.26
CA GLY A 202 1.61 20.91 0.61
C GLY A 202 2.01 22.38 0.41
N PHE A 203 3.28 22.66 0.11
CA PHE A 203 3.76 24.01 -0.19
C PHE A 203 3.51 24.41 -1.64
N TYR A 204 3.77 23.50 -2.59
CA TYR A 204 3.71 23.81 -4.02
C TYR A 204 2.56 23.12 -4.72
N LYS A 205 1.32 23.60 -4.56
CA LYS A 205 0.08 22.95 -5.04
C LYS A 205 -0.18 23.08 -6.55
N ASN A 206 0.73 22.59 -7.39
CA ASN A 206 0.59 22.64 -8.85
C ASN A 206 0.65 21.24 -9.49
N PRO A 207 -0.52 20.61 -9.75
CA PRO A 207 -0.57 19.28 -10.36
C PRO A 207 0.10 19.17 -11.73
N LYS A 208 0.23 20.27 -12.50
CA LYS A 208 0.89 20.22 -13.82
C LYS A 208 2.36 19.88 -13.65
N ILE A 209 2.99 20.48 -12.66
CA ILE A 209 4.41 20.29 -12.40
C ILE A 209 4.68 18.92 -11.79
N TYR A 210 3.79 18.40 -10.95
CA TYR A 210 3.96 17.03 -10.46
C TYR A 210 3.93 16.00 -11.59
N ILE A 211 2.98 16.14 -12.52
CA ILE A 211 2.90 15.28 -13.72
C ILE A 211 4.14 15.46 -14.58
N PHE A 212 4.60 16.70 -14.77
CA PHE A 212 5.81 16.99 -15.54
C PHE A 212 7.06 16.35 -14.92
N ILE A 213 7.27 16.50 -13.60
CA ILE A 213 8.37 15.85 -12.86
C ILE A 213 8.30 14.34 -13.03
N TRP A 214 7.10 13.76 -12.92
CA TRP A 214 6.90 12.33 -13.12
C TRP A 214 7.25 11.87 -14.53
N ILE A 215 6.81 12.60 -15.57
CA ILE A 215 7.16 12.29 -16.96
C ILE A 215 8.67 12.40 -17.17
N LEU A 216 9.31 13.45 -16.64
CA LEU A 216 10.75 13.66 -16.75
C LEU A 216 11.56 12.56 -16.04
N ALA A 217 11.04 11.99 -14.95
CA ALA A 217 11.74 10.92 -14.24
C ALA A 217 11.99 9.69 -15.12
N ILE A 218 11.11 9.40 -16.10
CA ILE A 218 11.26 8.24 -17.00
C ILE A 218 12.52 8.34 -17.87
N PRO A 219 12.70 9.36 -18.73
CA PRO A 219 13.93 9.50 -19.51
C PRO A 219 15.15 9.74 -18.62
N MET A 220 15.01 10.47 -17.50
CA MET A 220 16.12 10.65 -16.56
C MET A 220 16.61 9.31 -15.98
N SER A 221 15.70 8.40 -15.64
CA SER A 221 16.02 7.05 -15.17
C SER A 221 16.73 6.23 -16.24
N LEU A 222 16.21 6.24 -17.48
CA LEU A 222 16.79 5.53 -18.62
C LEU A 222 18.19 6.03 -18.98
N LEU A 223 18.43 7.34 -18.91
CA LEU A 223 19.72 7.95 -19.23
C LEU A 223 20.72 7.90 -18.07
N GLY A 224 20.24 7.99 -16.83
CA GLY A 224 21.09 8.09 -15.65
C GLY A 224 21.62 6.76 -15.13
N GLY A 225 20.97 5.64 -15.45
CA GLY A 225 21.40 4.31 -15.00
C GLY A 225 21.71 4.27 -13.50
N ASP A 226 22.95 3.90 -13.15
CA ASP A 226 23.39 3.73 -11.76
C ASP A 226 23.67 5.06 -11.01
N VAL A 227 23.70 6.20 -11.72
CA VAL A 227 23.97 7.53 -11.12
C VAL A 227 22.95 7.86 -10.02
N TRP A 228 21.67 7.56 -10.27
CA TRP A 228 20.61 7.81 -9.30
C TRP A 228 20.75 6.93 -8.06
N MET A 229 21.12 5.66 -8.25
CA MET A 229 21.35 4.74 -7.13
C MET A 229 22.50 5.21 -6.25
N SER A 230 23.62 5.64 -6.86
CA SER A 230 24.76 6.20 -6.12
C SER A 230 24.39 7.49 -5.39
N PHE A 231 23.69 8.42 -6.06
CA PHE A 231 23.25 9.68 -5.46
C PHE A 231 22.38 9.48 -4.22
N PHE A 232 21.35 8.63 -4.30
CA PHE A 232 20.46 8.40 -3.16
C PHE A 232 21.09 7.54 -2.04
N SER A 233 22.06 6.69 -2.38
CA SER A 233 22.88 6.00 -1.37
C SER A 233 23.74 6.98 -0.58
N ASN A 234 24.40 7.93 -1.25
CA ASN A 234 25.21 8.96 -0.58
C ASN A 234 24.38 9.91 0.31
N LEU A 235 23.10 10.14 -0.03
CA LEU A 235 22.17 10.92 0.78
C LEU A 235 21.67 10.17 2.03
N GLY A 236 22.03 8.91 2.23
CA GLY A 236 21.56 8.10 3.36
C GLY A 236 20.07 7.71 3.28
N ILE A 237 19.43 7.93 2.12
CA ILE A 237 18.02 7.55 1.88
C ILE A 237 17.92 6.03 1.64
N ALA A 238 19.00 5.41 1.19
CA ALA A 238 19.17 3.97 1.13
C ALA A 238 20.00 3.48 2.33
N GLU A 239 19.35 2.99 3.39
CA GLU A 239 20.02 2.25 4.48
C GLU A 239 20.92 1.12 3.94
N ASP A 240 21.82 0.56 4.77
CA ASP A 240 22.69 -0.60 4.48
C ASP A 240 22.03 -1.77 3.72
N ARG A 241 20.71 -1.99 3.89
CA ARG A 241 19.96 -3.00 3.10
C ARG A 241 19.57 -2.52 1.72
N ALA A 242 19.16 -1.26 1.58
CA ALA A 242 18.97 -0.66 0.28
C ALA A 242 20.30 -0.59 -0.46
N THR A 243 21.43 -0.31 0.21
CA THR A 243 22.77 -0.48 -0.37
C THR A 243 23.01 -1.92 -0.82
N GLY A 244 22.64 -2.93 -0.03
CA GLY A 244 22.67 -4.35 -0.46
C GLY A 244 21.75 -4.67 -1.65
N TYR A 245 20.62 -3.97 -1.80
CA TYR A 245 19.74 -4.10 -2.96
C TYR A 245 20.21 -3.29 -4.18
N LEU A 246 20.98 -2.22 -3.96
CA LEU A 246 21.50 -1.33 -4.99
C LEU A 246 22.88 -1.78 -5.52
N VAL A 247 23.69 -2.43 -4.67
CA VAL A 247 25.11 -2.77 -4.93
C VAL A 247 25.33 -4.28 -5.10
N ASP A 248 24.58 -5.14 -4.39
CA ASP A 248 24.86 -6.58 -4.29
C ASP A 248 24.15 -7.41 -5.39
N ASN A 249 24.19 -6.90 -6.63
CA ASN A 249 23.54 -7.50 -7.82
C ASN A 249 24.09 -8.88 -8.22
N VAL A 250 25.23 -9.31 -7.66
CA VAL A 250 25.99 -10.48 -8.16
C VAL A 250 25.65 -11.79 -7.43
N LYS A 251 25.24 -11.75 -6.14
CA LYS A 251 25.09 -12.99 -5.34
C LYS A 251 23.68 -13.58 -5.28
N ASN A 252 22.64 -12.83 -5.66
CA ASN A 252 21.24 -13.27 -5.53
C ASN A 252 20.51 -13.46 -6.87
N MET A 253 21.23 -13.41 -8.00
CA MET A 253 20.65 -13.38 -9.36
C MET A 253 19.69 -14.56 -9.65
N SER A 254 19.91 -15.72 -9.01
CA SER A 254 19.10 -16.94 -9.16
C SER A 254 17.71 -16.89 -8.51
N LYS A 255 17.39 -15.86 -7.71
CA LYS A 255 16.07 -15.67 -7.07
C LYS A 255 15.22 -14.57 -7.71
N PHE A 256 15.68 -13.93 -8.79
CA PHE A 256 14.97 -12.82 -9.41
C PHE A 256 14.14 -13.24 -10.62
N SER A 257 12.91 -12.70 -10.72
CA SER A 257 12.06 -12.87 -11.90
C SER A 257 12.40 -11.89 -13.04
N SER A 258 13.15 -10.82 -12.76
CA SER A 258 13.78 -9.92 -13.75
C SER A 258 14.63 -8.85 -13.04
N THR A 259 15.76 -8.48 -13.66
CA THR A 259 16.50 -7.23 -13.39
C THR A 259 16.32 -6.30 -14.61
N GLY A 260 16.40 -4.97 -14.42
CA GLY A 260 16.23 -3.98 -15.49
C GLY A 260 14.96 -3.11 -15.36
N PHE A 261 14.68 -2.30 -16.38
CA PHE A 261 13.60 -1.31 -16.36
C PHE A 261 12.21 -1.99 -16.44
N ARG A 262 11.42 -1.85 -15.37
CA ARG A 262 10.13 -2.55 -15.19
C ARG A 262 8.97 -1.79 -15.83
N TRP A 263 8.84 -1.91 -17.16
CA TRP A 263 7.75 -1.29 -17.92
C TRP A 263 6.35 -1.70 -17.46
N ASP A 264 6.19 -2.96 -17.03
CA ASP A 264 4.96 -3.48 -16.43
C ASP A 264 4.56 -2.70 -15.16
N PHE A 265 5.54 -2.33 -14.33
CA PHE A 265 5.31 -1.53 -13.13
C PHE A 265 5.08 -0.05 -13.45
N VAL A 266 5.73 0.49 -14.47
CA VAL A 266 5.41 1.84 -14.97
C VAL A 266 3.98 1.89 -15.48
N LEU A 267 3.55 0.89 -16.25
CA LEU A 267 2.17 0.77 -16.74
C LEU A 267 1.16 0.67 -15.58
N TYR A 268 1.48 -0.05 -14.51
CA TYR A 268 0.65 -0.05 -13.32
C TYR A 268 0.56 1.35 -12.68
N SER A 269 1.70 2.00 -12.47
CA SER A 269 1.77 3.32 -11.81
C SER A 269 1.11 4.45 -12.60
N VAL A 270 1.20 4.44 -13.94
CA VAL A 270 0.62 5.50 -14.77
C VAL A 270 -0.91 5.54 -14.65
N THR A 271 -1.56 4.44 -14.24
CA THR A 271 -3.02 4.42 -14.05
C THR A 271 -3.49 5.44 -13.02
N ALA A 272 -2.75 5.64 -11.93
CA ALA A 272 -3.08 6.65 -10.92
C ALA A 272 -2.69 8.06 -11.36
N ILE A 273 -1.61 8.22 -12.15
CA ILE A 273 -1.27 9.50 -12.80
C ILE A 273 -2.41 9.94 -13.74
N PHE A 274 -2.88 9.01 -14.57
CA PHE A 274 -3.99 9.23 -15.49
C PHE A 274 -5.29 9.54 -14.74
N ALA A 275 -5.62 8.79 -13.69
CA ALA A 275 -6.79 9.07 -12.85
C ALA A 275 -6.73 10.48 -12.25
N GLY A 276 -5.58 10.87 -11.67
CA GLY A 276 -5.35 12.21 -11.17
C GLY A 276 -5.52 13.29 -12.23
N TYR A 277 -4.87 13.15 -13.38
CA TYR A 277 -5.02 14.06 -14.51
C TYR A 277 -6.48 14.18 -14.96
N TYR A 278 -7.18 13.06 -15.12
CA TYR A 278 -8.57 13.02 -15.53
C TYR A 278 -9.47 13.76 -14.53
N PHE A 279 -9.36 13.45 -13.24
CA PHE A 279 -10.20 14.04 -12.21
C PHE A 279 -9.92 15.54 -12.01
N ILE A 280 -8.64 15.94 -11.98
CA ILE A 280 -8.26 17.34 -11.76
C ILE A 280 -8.60 18.20 -12.99
N TYR A 281 -8.20 17.80 -14.20
CA TYR A 281 -8.30 18.67 -15.38
C TYR A 281 -9.57 18.45 -16.20
N LYS A 282 -9.98 17.20 -16.42
CA LYS A 282 -11.18 16.90 -17.22
C LYS A 282 -12.45 17.05 -16.41
N LYS A 283 -12.43 16.65 -15.13
CA LYS A 283 -13.58 16.78 -14.22
C LYS A 283 -13.54 17.99 -13.31
N LYS A 284 -12.48 18.81 -13.40
CA LYS A 284 -12.33 20.08 -12.66
C LYS A 284 -12.44 19.91 -11.14
N ILE A 285 -11.96 18.79 -10.60
CA ILE A 285 -11.95 18.53 -9.15
C ILE A 285 -10.72 19.24 -8.57
N VAL A 286 -10.95 20.41 -7.98
CA VAL A 286 -9.92 21.29 -7.39
C VAL A 286 -9.87 21.22 -5.86
N ASP A 287 -10.32 20.10 -5.28
CA ASP A 287 -10.26 19.88 -3.84
C ASP A 287 -8.82 19.88 -3.33
N ASP A 288 -8.56 20.73 -2.33
CA ASP A 288 -7.23 20.97 -1.77
C ASP A 288 -6.58 19.70 -1.21
N PHE A 289 -7.37 18.83 -0.58
CA PHE A 289 -6.86 17.58 -0.04
C PHE A 289 -6.54 16.61 -1.18
N TYR A 290 -7.40 16.51 -2.17
CA TYR A 290 -7.18 15.64 -3.33
C TYR A 290 -5.98 16.05 -4.18
N VAL A 291 -5.83 17.35 -4.47
CA VAL A 291 -4.67 17.89 -5.20
C VAL A 291 -3.38 17.61 -4.45
N HIS A 292 -3.40 17.75 -3.12
CA HIS A 292 -2.26 17.43 -2.28
C HIS A 292 -1.96 15.91 -2.31
N LEU A 293 -2.95 15.05 -2.10
CA LEU A 293 -2.79 13.59 -2.20
C LEU A 293 -2.16 13.15 -3.53
N PHE A 294 -2.63 13.75 -4.63
CA PHE A 294 -2.10 13.50 -5.96
C PHE A 294 -0.63 13.94 -6.09
N GLY A 295 -0.26 15.08 -5.49
CA GLY A 295 1.12 15.53 -5.40
C GLY A 295 2.04 14.59 -4.62
N ILE A 296 1.59 14.08 -3.47
CA ILE A 296 2.34 13.08 -2.68
C ILE A 296 2.67 11.89 -3.55
N TYR A 297 1.65 11.37 -4.24
CA TYR A 297 1.80 10.21 -5.11
C TYR A 297 2.77 10.45 -6.26
N CYS A 298 2.60 11.55 -6.99
CA CYS A 298 3.45 11.85 -8.15
C CYS A 298 4.92 12.02 -7.76
N ILE A 299 5.20 12.74 -6.67
CA ILE A 299 6.57 12.99 -6.20
C ILE A 299 7.20 11.68 -5.70
N ALA A 300 6.50 10.92 -4.87
CA ALA A 300 7.00 9.64 -4.35
C ALA A 300 7.18 8.61 -5.49
N ASN A 301 6.30 8.60 -6.48
CA ASN A 301 6.40 7.69 -7.62
C ASN A 301 7.51 8.12 -8.59
N ALA A 302 7.71 9.43 -8.82
CA ALA A 302 8.81 9.94 -9.61
C ALA A 302 10.17 9.56 -9.00
N PHE A 303 10.30 9.66 -7.66
CA PHE A 303 11.48 9.15 -6.95
C PHE A 303 11.71 7.66 -7.24
N TRP A 304 10.66 6.82 -7.15
CA TRP A 304 10.78 5.41 -7.48
C TRP A 304 11.22 5.15 -8.93
N ILE A 305 10.68 5.89 -9.91
CA ILE A 305 11.06 5.75 -11.32
C ILE A 305 12.57 5.96 -11.49
N LEU A 306 13.16 6.94 -10.81
CA LEU A 306 14.61 7.19 -10.87
C LEU A 306 15.46 6.02 -10.35
N VAL A 307 14.91 5.16 -9.49
CA VAL A 307 15.60 3.99 -8.92
C VAL A 307 14.98 2.66 -9.36
N ILE A 308 14.22 2.64 -10.46
CA ILE A 308 13.44 1.47 -10.90
C ILE A 308 14.28 0.26 -11.28
N SER A 309 15.51 0.48 -11.76
CA SER A 309 16.47 -0.56 -12.13
C SER A 309 17.08 -1.30 -10.94
N ALA A 310 16.95 -0.75 -9.72
CA ALA A 310 17.45 -1.36 -8.50
C ALA A 310 16.82 -2.73 -8.22
N ALA A 311 17.57 -3.64 -7.60
CA ALA A 311 16.98 -4.87 -7.09
C ALA A 311 15.91 -4.54 -6.03
N PHE A 312 14.84 -5.32 -5.98
CA PHE A 312 13.70 -5.07 -5.09
C PHE A 312 13.09 -3.66 -5.26
N SER A 313 13.11 -3.09 -6.47
CA SER A 313 12.51 -1.78 -6.74
C SER A 313 11.02 -1.70 -6.37
N ASN A 314 10.31 -2.84 -6.32
CA ASN A 314 8.96 -2.95 -5.77
C ASN A 314 8.84 -2.47 -4.30
N ARG A 315 9.92 -2.53 -3.52
CA ARG A 315 10.01 -1.97 -2.15
C ARG A 315 9.90 -0.45 -2.12
N PHE A 316 10.48 0.21 -3.12
CA PHE A 316 10.38 1.65 -3.30
C PHE A 316 9.07 2.05 -4.01
N ALA A 317 8.62 1.25 -4.98
CA ALA A 317 7.36 1.49 -5.69
C ALA A 317 6.17 1.59 -4.71
N TYR A 318 6.16 0.69 -3.72
CA TYR A 318 5.11 0.64 -2.71
C TYR A 318 4.90 1.96 -1.96
N LEU A 319 5.97 2.76 -1.75
CA LEU A 319 5.92 4.07 -1.07
C LEU A 319 5.09 5.12 -1.81
N SER A 320 4.63 4.81 -3.02
CA SER A 320 3.61 5.57 -3.74
C SER A 320 2.36 4.72 -3.99
N TRP A 321 2.50 3.43 -4.30
CA TRP A 321 1.38 2.58 -4.66
C TRP A 321 0.34 2.39 -3.55
N PHE A 322 0.73 2.48 -2.29
CA PHE A 322 -0.22 2.42 -1.17
C PHE A 322 -1.27 3.57 -1.21
N LEU A 323 -0.98 4.68 -1.91
CA LEU A 323 -1.90 5.79 -2.11
C LEU A 323 -2.79 5.65 -3.35
N MET A 324 -2.53 4.70 -4.25
CA MET A 324 -3.36 4.52 -5.46
C MET A 324 -4.85 4.32 -5.11
N PRO A 325 -5.23 3.46 -4.14
CA PRO A 325 -6.63 3.34 -3.72
C PRO A 325 -7.26 4.68 -3.35
N VAL A 326 -6.51 5.56 -2.69
CA VAL A 326 -7.00 6.87 -2.27
C VAL A 326 -7.20 7.79 -3.48
N ILE A 327 -6.29 7.77 -4.45
CA ILE A 327 -6.37 8.61 -5.66
C ILE A 327 -7.59 8.24 -6.50
N PHE A 328 -7.87 6.94 -6.64
CA PHE A 328 -9.07 6.48 -7.34
C PHE A 328 -10.33 6.74 -6.52
N ALA A 329 -10.38 6.24 -5.29
CA ALA A 329 -11.58 6.26 -4.47
C ALA A 329 -12.03 7.68 -4.12
N TYR A 330 -11.11 8.63 -3.91
CA TYR A 330 -11.46 9.94 -3.39
C TYR A 330 -12.41 10.72 -4.31
N PRO A 331 -12.05 10.99 -5.58
CA PRO A 331 -12.96 11.65 -6.50
C PRO A 331 -14.23 10.84 -6.75
N MET A 332 -14.07 9.53 -6.93
CA MET A 332 -15.18 8.62 -7.23
C MET A 332 -16.27 8.73 -6.15
N PHE A 333 -15.97 8.49 -4.89
CA PHE A 333 -17.01 8.43 -3.85
C PHE A 333 -17.37 9.78 -3.23
N ARG A 334 -16.73 10.89 -3.64
CA ARG A 334 -17.02 12.25 -3.13
C ARG A 334 -17.76 13.14 -4.12
N TYR A 335 -17.68 12.86 -5.42
CA TYR A 335 -18.26 13.69 -6.47
C TYR A 335 -19.13 12.85 -7.38
N LYS A 336 -20.22 13.44 -7.92
CA LYS A 336 -20.98 12.83 -9.02
C LYS A 336 -20.27 13.14 -10.33
N ILE A 337 -19.67 12.12 -10.96
CA ILE A 337 -18.75 12.29 -12.11
C ILE A 337 -19.37 11.78 -13.43
N TRP A 338 -20.11 10.69 -13.34
CA TRP A 338 -20.73 9.97 -14.46
C TRP A 338 -22.22 9.76 -14.22
N ASN A 339 -23.00 9.63 -15.30
CA ASN A 339 -24.44 9.32 -15.21
C ASN A 339 -24.65 7.94 -14.57
N ASP A 340 -24.06 6.89 -15.16
CA ASP A 340 -24.01 5.52 -14.62
C ASP A 340 -22.86 5.32 -13.62
N GLN A 341 -22.80 6.21 -12.62
CA GLN A 341 -21.71 6.26 -11.63
C GLN A 341 -21.37 4.88 -11.03
N TYR A 342 -22.40 4.10 -10.68
CA TYR A 342 -22.17 2.83 -10.02
C TYR A 342 -21.47 1.82 -10.93
N LYS A 343 -22.00 1.64 -12.15
CA LYS A 343 -21.42 0.74 -13.17
C LYS A 343 -19.98 1.11 -13.47
N VAL A 344 -19.72 2.41 -13.69
CA VAL A 344 -18.37 2.89 -13.97
C VAL A 344 -17.42 2.58 -12.79
N PHE A 345 -17.88 2.75 -11.55
CA PHE A 345 -17.07 2.37 -10.38
C PHE A 345 -16.79 0.88 -10.32
N GLY A 346 -17.81 0.04 -10.53
CA GLY A 346 -17.67 -1.41 -10.55
C GLY A 346 -16.65 -1.86 -11.59
N ILE A 347 -16.70 -1.28 -12.80
CA ILE A 347 -15.75 -1.57 -13.87
C ILE A 347 -14.33 -1.12 -13.50
N ILE A 348 -14.15 0.12 -13.01
CA ILE A 348 -12.83 0.63 -12.59
C ILE A 348 -12.23 -0.25 -11.49
N LEU A 349 -13.02 -0.57 -10.47
CA LEU A 349 -12.60 -1.41 -9.35
C LEU A 349 -12.21 -2.82 -9.83
N PHE A 350 -13.01 -3.42 -10.71
CA PHE A 350 -12.73 -4.74 -11.27
C PHE A 350 -11.45 -4.73 -12.11
N MET A 351 -11.27 -3.76 -13.01
CA MET A 351 -10.05 -3.63 -13.81
C MET A 351 -8.81 -3.36 -12.95
N TYR A 352 -8.94 -2.53 -11.91
CA TYR A 352 -7.89 -2.26 -10.94
C TYR A 352 -7.41 -3.54 -10.27
N PHE A 353 -8.35 -4.40 -9.86
CA PHE A 353 -8.03 -5.69 -9.26
C PHE A 353 -7.52 -6.73 -10.27
N MET A 354 -8.03 -6.74 -11.50
CA MET A 354 -7.58 -7.71 -12.53
C MET A 354 -6.08 -7.61 -12.77
N PHE A 355 -5.49 -6.42 -12.73
CA PHE A 355 -4.04 -6.28 -12.77
C PHE A 355 -3.36 -7.08 -11.64
N THR A 356 -3.82 -6.89 -10.40
CA THR A 356 -3.30 -7.63 -9.23
C THR A 356 -3.48 -9.14 -9.38
N PHE A 357 -4.66 -9.57 -9.83
CA PHE A 357 -4.99 -10.98 -9.99
C PHE A 357 -4.09 -11.66 -11.03
N LEU A 358 -4.00 -11.09 -12.24
CA LEU A 358 -3.20 -11.65 -13.34
C LEU A 358 -1.70 -11.68 -13.04
N MET A 359 -1.20 -10.71 -12.28
CA MET A 359 0.23 -10.64 -11.92
C MET A 359 0.63 -11.63 -10.82
N ASN A 360 -0.32 -12.09 -9.99
CA ASN A 360 -0.02 -12.96 -8.85
C ASN A 360 -0.50 -14.40 -9.03
N VAL A 361 -1.62 -14.61 -9.71
CA VAL A 361 -2.19 -15.94 -9.92
C VAL A 361 -1.69 -16.48 -11.25
N LYS A 362 -0.81 -17.48 -11.20
CA LYS A 362 -0.38 -18.24 -12.38
C LYS A 362 -1.44 -19.30 -12.69
N PHE A 363 -1.88 -19.34 -13.95
CA PHE A 363 -2.81 -20.35 -14.46
C PHE A 363 -2.09 -21.60 -14.92
#